data_AF-F8PZN8-F1
#
_entry.id   AF-F8PZN8-F1
#
_cell.length_a   1.000
_cell.length_b   1.000
_cell.length_c   1.000
_cell.angle_alpha   90.00
_cell.angle_beta   90.00
_cell.angle_gamma   90.00
#
_symmetry.space_group_name_H-M   'P 1'
#
loop_
_entity.id
_entity.type
_entity.pdbx_description
1 polymer ?
#
loop_
_entity_poly.entity_id
_entity_poly.type
_entity_poly.pdbx_seq_one_letter_code
_entity_poly.pdbx_strand_id
1 'polypeptide(L)'
;MVPHRSWFEPRTYHVLHPPRAISFGDESSVNAIGIRTVILQATVGKKNYNIALSNVLLVPNFTLTLISVHKLSKTGLSTLFPAGSNTCEVRKKEELILTALHK
;
A
#
# COMPACT_ATOMS: atom_id res chain seq x y z
N MET A 1 6.30 3.18 8.38
CA MET A 1 6.78 4.22 7.47
C MET A 1 5.58 5.04 7.06
N VAL A 2 5.51 6.31 7.47
CA VAL A 2 4.45 7.22 7.01
C VAL A 2 4.90 7.73 5.64
N PRO A 3 4.08 7.61 4.57
CA PRO A 3 4.48 8.10 3.26
C PRO A 3 4.73 9.60 3.33
N HIS A 4 5.99 10.00 3.15
CA HIS A 4 6.37 11.41 3.14
C HIS A 4 6.09 12.00 1.76
N ARG A 5 5.63 13.26 1.69
CA ARG A 5 5.34 13.94 0.41
C ARG A 5 6.54 13.99 -0.55
N SER A 6 7.76 13.84 -0.03
CA SER A 6 9.00 13.81 -0.82
C SER A 6 9.27 12.48 -1.56
N TRP A 7 8.52 11.41 -1.29
CA TRP A 7 8.67 10.13 -2.01
C TRP A 7 7.97 10.14 -3.37
N PHE A 8 7.28 11.22 -3.68
CA PHE A 8 6.46 11.34 -4.84
C PHE A 8 7.17 12.18 -5.88
N GLU A 9 7.24 11.67 -7.10
CA GLU A 9 7.85 12.37 -8.23
C GLU A 9 7.00 13.62 -8.54
N PRO A 10 7.49 14.85 -8.29
CA PRO A 10 6.66 16.05 -8.31
C PRO A 10 5.95 16.28 -9.65
N ARG A 11 6.56 15.84 -10.76
CA ARG A 11 6.07 16.05 -12.12
C ARG A 11 5.02 15.03 -12.58
N THR A 12 4.72 14.03 -11.76
CA THR A 12 3.80 12.95 -12.14
C THR A 12 2.41 13.10 -11.52
N TYR A 13 2.16 14.21 -10.83
CA TYR A 13 0.89 14.44 -10.16
C TYR A 13 -0.21 14.83 -11.14
N HIS A 14 -1.27 14.03 -11.14
CA HIS A 14 -2.51 14.34 -11.84
C HIS A 14 -3.66 14.38 -10.83
N VAL A 15 -4.40 15.48 -10.83
CA VAL A 15 -5.62 15.58 -10.01
C VAL A 15 -6.72 14.73 -10.66
N LEU A 16 -7.45 13.97 -9.85
CA LEU A 16 -8.60 13.21 -10.31
C LEU A 16 -9.85 14.07 -10.22
N HIS A 17 -10.46 14.37 -11.37
CA HIS A 17 -11.73 15.08 -11.48
C HIS A 17 -12.66 14.32 -12.44
N PRO A 18 -13.75 13.70 -11.93
CA PRO A 18 -14.15 13.65 -10.51
C PRO A 18 -13.17 12.80 -9.65
N PRO A 19 -13.17 12.97 -8.31
CA PRO A 19 -12.44 12.08 -7.41
C PRO A 19 -12.82 10.61 -7.62
N ARG A 20 -11.86 9.70 -7.41
CA ARG A 20 -12.08 8.25 -7.58
C ARG A 20 -12.39 7.61 -6.23
N ALA A 21 -13.54 6.96 -6.12
CA ALA A 21 -13.87 6.17 -4.94
C ALA A 21 -12.96 4.93 -4.82
N ILE A 22 -12.41 4.71 -3.63
CA ILE A 22 -11.68 3.50 -3.25
C ILE A 22 -12.51 2.81 -2.18
N SER A 23 -12.88 1.56 -2.44
CA SER A 23 -13.59 0.72 -1.48
C SER A 23 -12.61 0.04 -0.52
N PHE A 24 -13.02 -0.06 0.73
CA PHE A 24 -12.32 -0.82 1.75
C PHE A 24 -12.99 -2.18 1.96
N GLY A 25 -12.31 -3.05 2.72
CA GLY A 25 -12.80 -4.40 3.03
C GLY A 25 -14.02 -4.44 3.96
N ASP A 26 -14.38 -3.32 4.58
CA ASP A 26 -15.54 -3.16 5.46
C ASP A 26 -16.73 -2.47 4.75
N GLU A 27 -16.74 -2.51 3.41
CA GLU A 27 -17.76 -1.88 2.55
C GLU A 27 -17.80 -0.36 2.57
N SER A 28 -16.98 0.30 3.41
CA SER A 28 -16.83 1.75 3.37
C SER A 28 -15.97 2.20 2.17
N SER A 29 -16.00 3.49 1.86
CA SER A 29 -15.18 4.04 0.78
C SER A 29 -14.65 5.44 1.08
N VAL A 30 -13.54 5.79 0.45
CA VAL A 30 -12.94 7.12 0.50
C VAL A 30 -12.55 7.58 -0.89
N ASN A 31 -12.55 8.90 -1.09
CA ASN A 31 -12.19 9.48 -2.38
C ASN A 31 -10.69 9.73 -2.49
N ALA A 32 -10.07 9.13 -3.49
CA ALA A 32 -8.79 9.55 -3.99
C ALA A 32 -8.93 10.81 -4.83
N ILE A 33 -8.13 11.82 -4.51
CA ILE A 33 -8.16 13.14 -5.17
C ILE A 33 -7.07 13.30 -6.21
N GLY A 34 -6.14 12.35 -6.30
CA GLY A 34 -5.05 12.43 -7.26
C GLY A 34 -4.36 11.10 -7.48
N ILE A 35 -3.56 11.04 -8.52
CA ILE A 35 -2.76 9.88 -8.93
C ILE A 35 -1.36 10.33 -9.30
N ARG A 36 -0.34 9.56 -8.94
CA ARG A 36 1.08 9.90 -9.17
C ARG A 36 2.02 8.71 -9.09
N THR A 37 3.27 8.93 -9.48
CA THR A 37 4.34 7.94 -9.31
C THR A 37 5.02 8.13 -7.94
N VAL A 38 5.20 7.02 -7.23
CA VAL A 38 6.01 6.95 -5.99
C VAL A 38 7.35 6.32 -6.32
N ILE A 39 8.43 6.93 -5.86
CA ILE A 39 9.76 6.32 -5.89
C ILE A 39 10.06 5.78 -4.49
N LEU A 40 10.06 4.46 -4.36
CA LEU A 40 10.50 3.79 -3.15
C LEU A 40 11.99 3.53 -3.23
N GLN A 41 12.75 4.11 -2.32
CA GLN A 41 14.17 3.83 -2.17
C GLN A 41 14.34 2.72 -1.15
N ALA A 42 14.97 1.62 -1.57
CA ALA A 42 15.25 0.48 -0.71
C ALA A 42 16.73 0.10 -0.82
N THR A 43 17.33 -0.25 0.31
CA THR A 43 18.68 -0.83 0.33
C THR A 43 18.55 -2.31 0.66
N VAL A 44 19.03 -3.17 -0.22
CA VAL A 44 19.07 -4.63 0.00
C VAL A 44 20.53 -5.06 -0.04
N GLY A 45 21.04 -5.51 1.12
CA GLY A 45 22.46 -5.74 1.32
C GLY A 45 23.25 -4.43 1.21
N LYS A 46 24.17 -4.35 0.23
CA LYS A 46 24.98 -3.15 -0.07
C LYS A 46 24.53 -2.42 -1.35
N LYS A 47 23.40 -2.80 -1.95
CA LYS A 47 22.89 -2.18 -3.18
C LYS A 47 21.64 -1.36 -2.89
N ASN A 48 21.57 -0.20 -3.53
CA ASN A 48 20.41 0.68 -3.49
C ASN A 48 19.52 0.43 -4.71
N TYR A 49 18.23 0.36 -4.47
CA TYR A 49 17.20 0.13 -5.47
C TYR A 49 16.20 1.28 -5.43
N ASN A 50 15.87 1.80 -6.60
CA ASN A 50 14.77 2.73 -6.78
C ASN A 50 13.64 1.97 -7.46
N ILE A 51 12.54 1.78 -6.75
CA ILE A 51 11.35 1.12 -7.28
C ILE A 51 10.33 2.21 -7.59
N ALA A 52 10.06 2.40 -8.88
CA ALA A 52 9.02 3.31 -9.34
C ALA A 52 7.67 2.58 -9.37
N LEU A 53 6.73 3.06 -8.57
CA LEU A 53 5.34 2.62 -8.57
C LEU A 53 4.50 3.70 -9.27
N SER A 54 4.11 3.44 -10.52
CA SER A 54 3.18 4.29 -11.24
C SER A 54 1.74 4.12 -10.74
N ASN A 55 0.87 5.10 -11.01
CA ASN A 55 -0.57 5.02 -10.74
C ASN A 55 -0.96 4.90 -9.25
N VAL A 56 -0.14 5.45 -8.34
CA VAL A 56 -0.44 5.46 -6.90
C VAL A 56 -1.45 6.56 -6.56
N LEU A 57 -2.52 6.17 -5.88
CA LEU A 57 -3.60 7.07 -5.48
C LEU A 57 -3.25 7.86 -4.22
N LEU A 58 -3.56 9.16 -4.24
CA LEU A 58 -3.47 10.06 -3.10
C LEU A 58 -4.84 10.16 -2.41
N VAL A 59 -4.90 9.66 -1.17
CA VAL A 59 -6.10 9.62 -0.34
C VAL A 59 -5.82 10.40 0.95
N PRO A 60 -6.36 11.62 1.11
CA PRO A 60 -6.05 12.47 2.25
C PRO A 60 -6.77 12.05 3.54
N ASN A 61 -7.95 11.44 3.42
CA ASN A 61 -8.80 11.05 4.54
C ASN A 61 -8.85 9.52 4.66
N PHE A 62 -8.10 8.95 5.59
CA PHE A 62 -8.26 7.57 6.02
C PHE A 62 -9.06 7.56 7.33
N THR A 63 -10.25 6.97 7.30
CA THR A 63 -11.12 6.79 8.48
C THR A 63 -10.95 5.41 9.11
N LEU A 64 -10.20 4.51 8.47
CA LEU A 64 -9.98 3.15 8.92
C LEU A 64 -8.55 2.95 9.44
N THR A 65 -8.42 2.06 10.42
CA THR A 65 -7.13 1.64 10.96
C THR A 65 -6.39 0.80 9.93
N LEU A 66 -5.26 1.32 9.43
CA LEU A 66 -4.36 0.58 8.56
C LEU A 66 -3.40 -0.28 9.38
N ILE A 67 -3.32 -1.58 9.06
CA ILE A 67 -2.35 -2.48 9.67
C ILE A 67 -1.03 -2.38 8.89
N SER A 68 0.04 -1.99 9.59
CA SER A 68 1.36 -1.90 8.96
C SER A 68 2.00 -3.30 8.81
N VAL A 69 2.31 -3.69 7.56
CA VAL A 69 3.09 -4.91 7.26
C VAL A 69 4.40 -4.97 8.04
N HIS A 70 5.08 -3.84 8.20
CA HIS A 70 6.31 -3.78 8.99
C HIS A 70 6.09 -4.09 10.48
N LYS A 71 4.95 -3.66 11.06
CA LYS A 71 4.61 -3.99 12.44
C LYS A 71 4.28 -5.47 12.59
N LEU A 72 3.54 -6.05 11.63
CA LEU A 72 3.30 -7.50 11.57
C LEU A 72 4.64 -8.29 11.53
N SER A 73 5.57 -7.85 10.68
CA SER A 73 6.91 -8.43 10.58
C SER A 73 7.67 -8.37 11.90
N LYS A 74 7.65 -7.22 12.60
CA LYS A 74 8.29 -7.11 13.93
C LYS A 74 7.67 -8.04 14.98
N THR A 75 6.40 -8.40 14.83
CA THR A 75 5.74 -9.37 15.73
C THR A 75 5.95 -10.83 15.32
N GLY A 76 6.81 -11.09 14.31
CA GLY A 76 7.10 -12.44 13.82
C GLY A 76 6.04 -13.00 12.87
N LEU A 77 5.18 -12.14 12.31
CA LEU A 77 4.20 -12.49 11.30
C LEU A 77 4.71 -12.12 9.91
N SER A 78 4.54 -12.98 8.92
CA SER A 78 4.80 -12.68 7.52
C SER A 78 3.51 -12.23 6.84
N THR A 79 3.64 -11.43 5.79
CA THR A 79 2.52 -11.03 4.92
C THR A 79 2.83 -11.50 3.51
N LEU A 80 1.87 -12.16 2.87
CA LEU A 80 1.99 -12.71 1.52
C LEU A 80 0.86 -12.15 0.64
N PHE A 81 1.22 -11.75 -0.57
CA PHE A 81 0.29 -11.35 -1.63
C PHE A 81 0.45 -12.34 -2.78
N PRO A 82 -0.35 -13.43 -2.82
CA PRO A 82 -0.19 -14.46 -3.83
C PRO A 82 -0.44 -13.89 -5.24
N ALA A 83 0.45 -14.20 -6.18
CA ALA A 83 0.30 -13.78 -7.57
C ALA A 83 -0.98 -14.35 -8.19
N GLY A 84 -1.75 -13.52 -8.89
CA GLY A 84 -3.03 -13.93 -9.49
C GLY A 84 -4.19 -14.08 -8.50
N SER A 85 -3.98 -13.74 -7.22
CA SER A 85 -5.03 -13.71 -6.21
C SER A 85 -5.39 -12.26 -5.85
N ASN A 86 -6.63 -12.06 -5.41
CA ASN A 86 -7.10 -10.83 -4.77
C ASN A 86 -7.01 -10.93 -3.24
N THR A 87 -6.16 -11.82 -2.71
CA THR A 87 -5.99 -12.02 -1.26
C THR A 87 -4.69 -11.47 -0.73
N CYS A 88 -4.70 -11.09 0.53
CA CYS A 88 -3.55 -10.82 1.37
C CYS A 88 -3.60 -11.79 2.54
N GLU A 89 -2.54 -12.57 2.74
CA GLU A 89 -2.42 -13.53 3.84
C GLU A 89 -1.46 -12.98 4.89
N VAL A 90 -1.82 -13.12 6.17
CA VAL A 90 -0.91 -12.94 7.30
C VAL A 90 -0.64 -14.31 7.90
N ARG A 91 0.63 -14.68 8.01
CA ARG A 91 1.06 -16.02 8.42
C ARG A 91 2.03 -15.96 9.59
N LYS A 92 2.07 -17.02 10.38
CA LYS A 92 3.10 -17.24 11.39
C LYS A 92 3.81 -18.55 11.03
N LYS A 93 5.02 -18.44 10.48
CA LYS A 93 5.67 -19.57 9.80
C LYS A 93 4.77 -20.09 8.66
N GLU A 94 4.37 -21.36 8.70
CA GLU A 94 3.52 -21.99 7.67
C GLU A 94 2.02 -21.81 7.97
N GLU A 95 1.65 -21.45 9.20
CA GLU A 95 0.27 -21.32 9.65
C GLU A 95 -0.36 -20.01 9.15
N LEU A 96 -1.52 -20.13 8.52
CA LEU A 96 -2.33 -18.99 8.09
C LEU A 96 -3.11 -18.43 9.28
N ILE A 97 -2.88 -17.17 9.62
CA ILE A 97 -3.53 -16.50 10.75
C ILE A 97 -4.74 -15.69 10.29
N LEU A 98 -4.59 -14.98 9.17
CA LEU A 98 -5.63 -14.12 8.63
C LEU A 98 -5.53 -14.07 7.12
N THR A 99 -6.69 -14.06 6.46
CA THR A 99 -6.82 -13.74 5.03
C THR A 99 -7.73 -12.53 4.90
N ALA A 100 -7.28 -11.54 4.12
CA ALA A 100 -8.08 -10.40 3.72
C ALA A 100 -8.21 -10.37 2.19
N LEU A 101 -9.34 -9.89 1.69
CA LEU A 101 -9.52 -9.60 0.27
C LEU A 101 -9.07 -8.16 -0.01
N HIS A 102 -8.31 -7.96 -1.08
CA HIS A 102 -8.07 -6.65 -1.67
C HIS A 102 -8.84 -6.58 -2.99
N LYS A 103 -9.87 -5.74 -3.04
CA LYS A 103 -10.66 -5.46 -4.26
C LYS A 103 -10.00 -4.36 -5.08
#